data_AF-A0AAN8M251-F1
#
_entry.id   AF-A0AAN8M251-F1
#
_cell.length_a   1.000
_cell.length_b   1.000
_cell.length_c   1.000
_cell.angle_alpha   90.00
_cell.angle_beta   90.00
_cell.angle_gamma   90.00
#
_symmetry.space_group_name_H-M   'P 1'
#
loop_
_entity.id
_entity.type
_entity.pdbx_description
1 polymer ?
#
loop_
_entity_poly.entity_id
_entity_poly.type
_entity_poly.pdbx_seq_one_letter_code
_entity_poly.pdbx_strand_id
1 'polypeptide(L)'
;MRHILTPKVEEVKLFDRYTAKKPAIGTLYLTATHLIFVETSCNTRKETWMLHHLIATVEKLPLTAMGCPLHISCKNFHVAHFVISSERDCQNVHQSLVRLSQPGKVEELYAFLYNPKQDEDERRNGWGFIDSAMDFKRMGLPNEFWEMTDLNKNYELCSTYHSELGIPKTASKSTVFGSAKFRSRGRIPTLSYYHKESNAAICRCSQPLSGLSARCVEDEEMLQAISRANPKSTFMYVVDTKPKLNAMANRAAGKG
;
A
#
# COMPACT_ATOMS: atom_id res chain seq x y z
N MET A 1 -0.50 11.60 -22.99
CA MET A 1 -1.29 11.90 -24.20
C MET A 1 -1.46 10.73 -25.15
N ARG A 2 -0.49 9.79 -25.29
CA ARG A 2 -0.56 8.64 -26.23
C ARG A 2 -1.76 7.68 -26.04
N HIS A 3 -2.53 7.80 -24.95
CA HIS A 3 -3.65 6.91 -24.62
C HIS A 3 -5.01 7.62 -24.60
N ILE A 4 -5.03 8.93 -24.87
CA ILE A 4 -6.25 9.74 -24.88
C ILE A 4 -6.75 9.82 -26.32
N LEU A 5 -7.90 9.22 -26.57
CA LEU A 5 -8.52 9.17 -27.91
C LEU A 5 -9.38 10.42 -28.17
N THR A 6 -10.12 10.85 -27.16
CA THR A 6 -10.89 12.09 -27.19
C THR A 6 -10.54 12.93 -25.95
N PRO A 7 -9.75 14.01 -26.08
CA PRO A 7 -9.28 14.80 -24.93
C PRO A 7 -10.33 15.76 -24.36
N LYS A 8 -11.35 16.11 -25.14
CA LYS A 8 -12.40 17.05 -24.78
C LYS A 8 -13.73 16.55 -25.34
N VAL A 9 -14.76 16.49 -24.49
CA VAL A 9 -16.14 16.17 -24.88
C VAL A 9 -17.05 17.25 -24.30
N GLU A 10 -17.77 17.96 -25.16
CA GLU A 10 -18.71 19.01 -24.76
C GLU A 10 -20.11 18.44 -24.50
N GLU A 11 -20.98 19.24 -23.87
CA GLU A 11 -22.37 18.90 -23.58
C GLU A 11 -22.59 17.59 -22.78
N VAL A 12 -21.63 17.23 -21.93
CA VAL A 12 -21.72 16.06 -21.05
C VAL A 12 -22.61 16.38 -19.86
N LYS A 13 -23.51 15.46 -19.52
CA LYS A 13 -24.42 15.57 -18.37
C LYS A 13 -23.83 14.81 -17.18
N LEU A 14 -23.59 15.48 -16.06
CA LEU A 14 -23.23 14.87 -14.78
C LEU A 14 -24.47 14.78 -13.88
N PHE A 15 -24.81 13.57 -13.46
CA PHE A 15 -25.89 13.31 -12.51
C PHE A 15 -25.32 13.18 -11.09
N ASP A 16 -25.82 14.03 -10.21
CA ASP A 16 -25.58 13.95 -8.77
C ASP A 16 -26.72 13.15 -8.12
N ARG A 17 -26.38 12.10 -7.37
CA ARG A 17 -27.37 11.26 -6.67
C ARG A 17 -28.06 11.99 -5.51
N TYR A 18 -27.48 13.07 -5.00
CA TYR A 18 -27.93 13.67 -3.74
C TYR A 18 -28.63 15.03 -3.91
N THR A 19 -28.27 15.83 -4.91
CA THR A 19 -28.48 17.28 -4.79
C THR A 19 -29.30 17.97 -5.89
N ALA A 20 -29.58 17.35 -7.05
CA ALA A 20 -30.28 18.07 -8.13
C ALA A 20 -31.28 17.23 -8.94
N LYS A 21 -32.49 17.77 -9.13
CA LYS A 21 -33.49 17.24 -10.09
C LYS A 21 -33.07 17.40 -11.56
N LYS A 22 -32.04 18.22 -11.83
CA LYS A 22 -31.51 18.47 -13.18
C LYS A 22 -30.02 18.11 -13.23
N PRO A 23 -29.55 17.42 -14.28
CA PRO A 23 -28.14 17.14 -14.44
C PRO A 23 -27.35 18.42 -14.69
N ALA A 24 -26.15 18.50 -14.14
CA ALA A 24 -25.19 19.56 -14.48
C ALA A 24 -24.68 19.31 -15.91
N ILE A 25 -24.68 20.33 -16.76
CA ILE A 25 -24.17 20.23 -18.13
C ILE A 25 -22.83 20.93 -18.19
N GLY A 26 -21.86 20.27 -18.81
CA GLY A 26 -20.50 20.78 -18.85
C GLY A 26 -19.63 20.11 -19.89
N THR A 27 -18.35 20.47 -19.85
CA THR A 27 -17.32 19.88 -20.70
C THR A 27 -16.46 18.93 -19.89
N LEU A 28 -16.24 17.74 -20.43
CA LEU A 28 -15.37 16.72 -19.88
C LEU A 28 -14.00 16.79 -20.56
N TYR A 29 -12.95 16.99 -19.78
CA TYR A 29 -11.57 17.04 -20.21
C TYR A 29 -10.81 15.83 -19.69
N LEU A 30 -10.12 15.13 -20.57
CA LEU A 30 -9.23 14.03 -20.24
C LEU A 30 -7.79 14.52 -20.37
N THR A 31 -7.07 14.49 -19.25
CA THR A 31 -5.62 14.74 -19.22
C THR A 31 -4.88 13.43 -18.96
N ALA A 32 -3.55 13.48 -18.90
CA ALA A 32 -2.75 12.29 -18.56
C ALA A 32 -2.97 11.81 -17.12
N THR A 33 -3.52 12.65 -16.23
CA THR A 33 -3.51 12.44 -14.78
C THR A 33 -4.89 12.56 -14.15
N HIS A 34 -5.73 13.42 -14.71
CA HIS A 34 -7.08 13.72 -14.24
C HIS A 34 -8.11 13.64 -15.36
N LEU A 35 -9.31 13.20 -14.97
CA LEU A 35 -10.57 13.52 -15.61
C LEU A 35 -11.12 14.79 -14.95
N ILE A 36 -11.40 15.83 -15.73
CA ILE A 36 -11.88 17.12 -15.22
C ILE A 36 -13.22 17.42 -15.88
N PHE A 37 -14.27 17.59 -15.09
CA PHE A 37 -15.56 18.05 -15.57
C PHE A 37 -15.75 19.51 -15.17
N VAL A 38 -16.01 20.38 -16.15
CA VAL A 38 -16.24 21.81 -15.94
C VAL A 38 -17.69 22.13 -16.27
N GLU A 39 -18.47 22.50 -15.27
CA GLU A 39 -19.88 22.87 -15.44
C GLU A 39 -20.02 24.20 -16.19
N THR A 40 -20.94 24.26 -17.15
CA THR A 40 -21.21 25.43 -18.00
C THR A 40 -22.54 26.10 -17.64
N SER A 41 -23.42 25.41 -16.90
CA SER A 41 -24.79 25.87 -16.59
C SER A 41 -24.90 26.93 -15.49
N CYS A 42 -23.84 27.28 -14.75
CA CYS A 42 -23.91 28.28 -13.69
C CYS A 42 -22.87 29.40 -13.87
N ASN A 43 -23.22 30.62 -13.43
CA ASN A 43 -22.36 31.82 -13.49
C ASN A 43 -21.06 31.68 -12.67
N THR A 44 -20.93 30.62 -11.87
CA THR A 44 -19.72 30.27 -11.12
C THR A 44 -19.08 29.04 -11.74
N ARG A 45 -17.80 29.12 -12.13
CA ARG A 45 -17.10 27.98 -12.72
C ARG A 45 -16.91 26.86 -11.69
N LYS A 46 -17.75 25.83 -11.72
CA LYS A 46 -17.65 24.64 -10.86
C LYS A 46 -16.90 23.53 -11.60
N GLU A 47 -15.84 23.02 -10.97
CA GLU A 47 -15.02 21.95 -11.54
C GLU A 47 -15.04 20.71 -10.64
N THR A 48 -15.16 19.54 -11.25
CA THR A 48 -15.03 18.24 -10.58
C THR A 48 -13.81 17.53 -11.12
N TRP A 49 -12.84 17.26 -10.25
CA TRP A 49 -11.56 16.67 -10.61
C TRP A 49 -11.50 15.23 -10.09
N MET A 50 -11.17 14.29 -10.97
CA MET A 50 -10.98 12.87 -10.63
C MET A 50 -9.63 12.40 -11.13
N LEU A 51 -8.75 12.02 -10.20
CA LEU A 51 -7.45 11.42 -10.53
C LEU A 51 -7.64 10.02 -11.09
N HIS A 52 -6.97 9.69 -12.19
CA HIS A 52 -7.11 8.38 -12.84
C HIS A 52 -6.73 7.22 -11.91
N HIS A 53 -5.74 7.41 -11.03
CA HIS A 53 -5.30 6.38 -10.08
C HIS A 53 -6.31 6.12 -8.94
N LEU A 54 -7.23 7.05 -8.71
CA LEU A 54 -8.33 6.87 -7.75
C LEU A 54 -9.52 6.16 -8.38
N ILE A 55 -9.60 6.06 -9.71
CA ILE A 55 -10.66 5.29 -10.38
C ILE A 55 -10.48 3.81 -10.03
N ALA A 56 -11.54 3.20 -9.53
CA ALA A 56 -11.61 1.77 -9.24
C ALA A 56 -12.25 1.02 -10.40
N THR A 57 -13.39 1.52 -10.90
CA THR A 57 -14.11 0.94 -12.03
C THR A 57 -14.62 2.02 -12.97
N VAL A 58 -14.71 1.67 -14.25
CA VAL A 58 -15.33 2.47 -15.31
C VAL A 58 -16.27 1.55 -16.07
N GLU A 59 -17.55 1.88 -16.11
CA GLU A 59 -18.59 1.06 -16.72
C GLU A 59 -19.33 1.89 -17.78
N LYS A 60 -19.27 1.45 -19.04
CA LYS A 60 -20.12 1.98 -20.12
C LYS A 60 -21.43 1.18 -20.13
N LEU A 61 -22.55 1.85 -19.90
CA LEU A 61 -23.88 1.24 -19.94
C LEU A 61 -24.47 1.29 -21.36
N PRO A 62 -25.54 0.51 -21.65
CA PRO A 62 -26.21 0.55 -22.95
C PRO A 62 -26.68 1.96 -23.33
N LEU A 63 -26.67 2.24 -24.64
CA LEU A 63 -27.14 3.51 -25.18
C LEU A 63 -28.61 3.75 -24.81
N THR A 64 -28.91 4.98 -24.38
CA THR A 64 -30.27 5.41 -24.03
C THR A 64 -30.71 6.56 -24.93
N ALA A 65 -32.00 6.91 -24.88
CA ALA A 65 -32.52 8.11 -25.55
C ALA A 65 -31.82 9.41 -25.10
N MET A 66 -31.20 9.42 -23.91
CA MET A 66 -30.51 10.58 -23.36
C MET A 66 -29.02 10.65 -23.72
N GLY A 67 -28.48 9.61 -24.36
CA GLY A 67 -27.06 9.42 -24.65
C GLY A 67 -26.49 8.13 -24.06
N CYS A 68 -25.17 7.99 -24.13
CA CYS A 68 -24.39 6.88 -23.61
C CYS A 68 -24.00 7.12 -22.14
N PRO A 69 -24.52 6.34 -21.18
CA PRO A 69 -24.16 6.50 -19.78
C PRO A 69 -22.79 5.88 -19.47
N LEU A 70 -21.99 6.61 -18.71
CA LEU A 70 -20.67 6.22 -18.24
C LEU A 70 -20.61 6.38 -16.72
N HIS A 71 -20.45 5.28 -16.02
CA HIS A 71 -20.40 5.21 -14.56
C HIS A 71 -18.95 5.03 -14.10
N ILE A 72 -18.50 5.90 -13.20
CA ILE A 72 -17.14 5.89 -12.66
C ILE A 72 -17.24 5.76 -11.14
N SER A 73 -16.65 4.71 -10.59
CA SER A 73 -16.52 4.55 -9.14
C SER A 73 -15.06 4.69 -8.73
N CYS A 74 -14.81 5.50 -7.70
CA CYS A 74 -13.48 5.79 -7.19
C CYS A 74 -13.23 5.07 -5.86
N LYS A 75 -11.94 4.83 -5.55
CA LYS A 75 -11.45 4.20 -4.31
C LYS A 75 -11.74 5.02 -3.05
N ASN A 76 -12.05 6.31 -3.21
CA ASN A 76 -12.49 7.21 -2.14
C ASN A 76 -14.02 7.27 -2.00
N PHE A 77 -14.74 6.28 -2.55
CA PHE A 77 -16.20 6.18 -2.54
C PHE A 77 -16.93 7.29 -3.30
N HIS A 78 -16.21 8.13 -4.04
CA HIS A 78 -16.82 9.07 -4.97
C HIS A 78 -17.34 8.32 -6.19
N VAL A 79 -18.58 8.61 -6.61
CA VAL A 79 -19.23 7.97 -7.74
C VAL A 79 -19.78 9.03 -8.67
N ALA A 80 -19.34 9.03 -9.93
CA ALA A 80 -19.77 9.96 -10.96
C ALA A 80 -20.57 9.23 -12.04
N HIS A 81 -21.67 9.85 -12.45
CA HIS A 81 -22.55 9.35 -13.52
C HIS A 81 -22.58 10.38 -14.64
N PHE A 82 -21.86 10.08 -15.72
CA PHE A 82 -21.86 10.91 -16.92
C PHE A 82 -22.82 10.35 -17.96
N VAL A 83 -23.44 11.21 -18.74
CA VAL A 83 -24.13 10.83 -19.98
C VAL A 83 -23.54 11.67 -21.11
N ILE A 84 -22.96 10.97 -22.09
CA ILE A 84 -22.30 11.55 -23.26
C ILE A 84 -23.20 11.33 -24.47
N SER A 85 -23.54 12.38 -25.21
CA SER A 85 -24.48 12.32 -26.34
C SER A 85 -23.99 11.40 -27.46
N SER A 86 -22.70 11.46 -27.79
CA SER A 86 -22.06 10.68 -28.85
C SER A 86 -21.58 9.33 -28.33
N GLU A 87 -22.08 8.23 -28.89
CA GLU A 87 -21.62 6.89 -28.53
C GLU A 87 -20.12 6.70 -28.84
N ARG A 88 -19.64 7.26 -29.95
CA ARG A 88 -18.24 7.19 -30.36
C ARG A 88 -17.34 7.86 -29.31
N ASP A 89 -17.72 9.03 -28.83
CA ASP A 89 -16.94 9.76 -27.82
C ASP A 89 -17.00 9.06 -26.46
N CYS A 90 -18.16 8.51 -26.09
CA CYS A 90 -18.32 7.69 -24.90
C CYS A 90 -17.39 6.47 -24.93
N GLN A 91 -17.31 5.77 -26.06
CA GLN A 91 -16.42 4.63 -26.25
C GLN A 91 -14.94 5.03 -26.15
N ASN A 92 -14.55 6.14 -26.79
CA ASN A 92 -13.19 6.67 -26.74
C ASN A 92 -12.78 7.06 -25.32
N VAL A 93 -13.66 7.79 -24.60
CA VAL A 93 -13.45 8.17 -23.19
C VAL A 93 -13.32 6.94 -22.31
N HIS A 94 -14.23 5.97 -22.44
CA HIS A 94 -14.18 4.72 -21.69
C HIS A 94 -12.85 3.99 -21.90
N GLN A 95 -12.43 3.78 -23.15
CA GLN A 95 -11.18 3.09 -23.48
C GLN A 95 -9.95 3.84 -22.93
N SER A 96 -9.94 5.17 -23.02
CA SER A 96 -8.89 6.00 -22.43
C SER A 96 -8.84 5.88 -20.92
N LEU A 97 -9.98 5.94 -20.23
CA LEU A 97 -10.04 5.86 -18.77
C LEU A 97 -9.63 4.47 -18.25
N VAL A 98 -10.06 3.38 -18.89
CA VAL A 98 -9.62 2.02 -18.54
C VAL A 98 -8.09 1.92 -18.60
N ARG A 99 -7.48 2.42 -19.69
CA ARG A 99 -6.02 2.37 -19.84
C ARG A 99 -5.27 3.29 -18.87
N LEU A 100 -5.81 4.48 -18.57
CA LEU A 100 -5.17 5.45 -17.67
C LEU A 100 -5.33 5.10 -16.19
N SER A 101 -6.40 4.42 -15.81
CA SER A 101 -6.66 3.96 -14.43
C SER A 101 -5.94 2.64 -14.10
N GLN A 102 -5.56 1.87 -15.11
CA GLN A 102 -4.86 0.59 -14.97
C GLN A 102 -3.59 0.53 -15.86
N PRO A 103 -2.54 1.31 -15.52
CA PRO A 103 -1.27 1.26 -16.25
C PRO A 103 -0.65 -0.15 -16.21
N GLY A 104 -0.14 -0.62 -17.34
CA GLY A 104 0.37 -1.99 -17.46
C GLY A 104 1.81 -2.15 -16.95
N LYS A 105 2.53 -1.04 -16.83
CA LYS A 105 3.91 -0.98 -16.35
C LYS A 105 4.05 0.03 -15.22
N VAL A 106 5.02 -0.20 -14.34
CA VAL A 106 5.27 0.67 -13.18
C VAL A 106 5.71 2.07 -13.63
N GLU A 107 6.48 2.18 -14.71
CA GLU A 107 6.98 3.45 -15.26
C GLU A 107 5.87 4.30 -15.88
N GLU A 108 4.70 3.70 -16.16
CA GLU A 108 3.52 4.40 -16.68
C GLU A 108 2.69 5.05 -15.56
N LEU A 109 3.00 4.75 -14.29
CA LEU A 109 2.32 5.38 -13.15
C LEU A 109 2.62 6.87 -13.08
N TYR A 110 1.66 7.64 -12.59
CA TYR A 110 1.81 9.09 -12.43
C TYR A 110 3.04 9.47 -11.59
N ALA A 111 3.43 8.64 -10.62
CA ALA A 111 4.61 8.88 -9.78
C ALA A 111 5.91 9.07 -10.58
N PHE A 112 6.05 8.43 -11.74
CA PHE A 112 7.23 8.57 -12.62
C PHE A 112 7.11 9.70 -13.64
N LEU A 113 5.88 10.16 -13.90
CA LEU A 113 5.59 11.27 -14.82
C LEU A 113 5.54 12.63 -14.11
N TYR A 114 5.26 12.61 -12.81
CA TYR A 114 5.15 13.81 -12.00
C TYR A 114 6.52 14.45 -11.81
N ASN A 115 6.66 15.67 -12.33
CA ASN A 115 7.82 16.51 -12.08
C ASN A 115 7.35 17.87 -11.55
N PRO A 116 7.34 18.08 -10.21
CA PRO A 116 6.97 19.36 -9.60
C PRO A 116 7.97 20.51 -9.88
N LYS A 117 9.02 20.28 -10.68
CA LYS A 117 10.18 21.19 -10.83
C LYS A 117 10.87 21.46 -9.49
N GLN A 118 10.80 20.48 -8.60
CA GLN A 118 11.44 20.52 -7.30
C GLN A 118 12.95 20.34 -7.47
N ASP A 119 13.73 21.03 -6.64
CA ASP A 119 15.19 20.93 -6.68
C ASP A 119 15.64 19.49 -6.34
N GLU A 120 16.77 19.06 -6.91
CA GLU A 120 17.27 17.70 -6.69
C GLU A 120 17.69 17.47 -5.23
N ASP A 121 18.14 18.50 -4.51
CA ASP A 121 18.46 18.39 -3.09
C ASP A 121 17.20 18.29 -2.23
N GLU A 122 16.15 19.03 -2.56
CA GLU A 122 14.85 18.89 -1.89
C GLU A 122 14.27 17.49 -2.08
N ARG A 123 14.38 16.93 -3.29
CA ARG A 123 13.95 15.55 -3.57
C ARG A 123 14.77 14.55 -2.76
N ARG A 124 16.10 14.71 -2.72
CA ARG A 124 17.00 13.87 -1.93
C ARG A 124 16.66 13.91 -0.45
N ASN A 125 16.39 15.10 0.10
CA ASN A 125 15.98 15.29 1.48
C ASN A 125 14.62 14.63 1.77
N GLY A 126 13.68 14.68 0.82
CA GLY A 126 12.40 13.98 0.93
C GLY A 126 12.56 12.47 1.08
N TRP A 127 13.45 11.84 0.31
CA TRP A 127 13.77 10.41 0.45
C TRP A 127 14.58 10.09 1.70
N GLY A 128 15.48 10.99 2.12
CA GLY A 128 16.29 10.87 3.32
C GLY A 128 15.55 11.14 4.63
N PHE A 129 14.25 11.48 4.59
CA PHE A 129 13.47 11.78 5.79
C PHE A 129 13.36 10.58 6.74
N ILE A 130 13.31 9.36 6.21
CA ILE A 130 13.26 8.12 6.98
C ILE A 130 14.61 7.42 6.91
N ASP A 131 15.37 7.49 7.99
CA ASP A 131 16.61 6.74 8.18
C ASP A 131 16.39 5.66 9.26
N SER A 132 16.48 4.39 8.83
CA SER A 132 16.26 3.24 9.72
C SER A 132 17.30 3.17 10.84
N ALA A 133 18.58 3.44 10.53
CA ALA A 133 19.65 3.43 11.51
C ALA A 133 19.47 4.54 12.54
N MET A 134 19.02 5.73 12.11
CA MET A 134 18.68 6.82 13.03
C MET A 134 17.50 6.47 13.94
N ASP A 135 16.48 5.76 13.46
CA ASP A 135 15.35 5.36 14.32
C ASP A 135 15.76 4.32 15.38
N PHE A 136 16.62 3.35 15.02
CA PHE A 136 17.23 2.45 16.01
C PHE A 136 18.10 3.20 17.02
N LYS A 137 18.92 4.15 16.57
CA LYS A 137 19.71 5.01 17.46
C LYS A 137 18.84 5.85 18.40
N ARG A 138 17.71 6.39 17.90
CA ARG A 138 16.72 7.10 18.72
C ARG A 138 16.17 6.20 19.83
N MET A 139 15.91 4.92 19.54
CA MET A 139 15.53 3.90 20.52
C MET A 139 16.68 3.44 21.44
N GLY A 140 17.92 3.90 21.21
CA GLY A 140 19.08 3.58 22.02
C GLY A 140 19.73 2.26 21.64
N LEU A 141 19.71 1.91 20.35
CA LEU A 141 20.40 0.75 19.80
C LEU A 141 21.63 1.17 18.97
N PRO A 142 22.67 0.33 18.91
CA PRO A 142 22.84 -0.91 19.67
C PRO A 142 23.02 -0.64 21.17
N ASN A 143 22.69 -1.62 22.02
CA ASN A 143 22.87 -1.55 23.47
C ASN A 143 23.39 -2.89 24.02
N GLU A 144 23.29 -3.14 25.32
CA GLU A 144 23.74 -4.38 25.95
C GLU A 144 23.01 -5.63 25.43
N PHE A 145 21.73 -5.52 25.06
CA PHE A 145 20.87 -6.66 24.73
C PHE A 145 20.57 -6.79 23.23
N TRP A 146 20.56 -5.68 22.50
CA TRP A 146 20.14 -5.61 21.11
C TRP A 146 21.21 -5.01 20.21
N GLU A 147 21.27 -5.50 18.98
CA GLU A 147 22.13 -4.98 17.93
C GLU A 147 21.45 -4.92 16.57
N MET A 148 22.04 -4.15 15.67
CA MET A 148 21.66 -4.10 14.27
C MET A 148 22.46 -5.11 13.47
N THR A 149 21.79 -5.84 12.59
CA THR A 149 22.42 -6.84 11.73
C THR A 149 22.21 -6.52 10.25
N ASP A 150 23.24 -6.82 9.46
CA ASP A 150 23.27 -6.69 8.00
C ASP A 150 22.96 -8.01 7.28
N LEU A 151 22.52 -9.05 8.00
CA LEU A 151 22.18 -10.36 7.44
C LEU A 151 21.11 -10.30 6.34
N ASN A 152 20.31 -9.23 6.27
CA ASN A 152 19.33 -9.01 5.21
C ASN A 152 19.71 -7.90 4.23
N LYS A 153 20.98 -7.45 4.20
CA LYS A 153 21.44 -6.32 3.37
C LYS A 153 21.08 -6.47 1.89
N ASN A 154 21.17 -7.69 1.36
CA ASN A 154 20.85 -8.02 -0.02
C ASN A 154 19.45 -8.65 -0.18
N TYR A 155 18.59 -8.56 0.85
CA TYR A 155 17.22 -9.11 0.84
C TYR A 155 17.13 -10.65 0.68
N GLU A 156 18.24 -11.37 0.89
CA GLU A 156 18.34 -12.83 0.74
C GLU A 156 17.68 -13.59 1.89
N LEU A 157 17.76 -13.06 3.13
CA LEU A 157 17.12 -13.66 4.29
C LEU A 157 15.59 -13.51 4.23
N CYS A 158 15.12 -12.30 3.86
CA CYS A 158 13.71 -11.98 3.71
C CYS A 158 13.53 -10.80 2.75
N SER A 159 12.97 -11.06 1.57
CA SER A 159 12.75 -10.07 0.52
C SER A 159 11.71 -8.99 0.84
N THR A 160 11.00 -9.12 1.96
CA THR A 160 9.91 -8.23 2.36
C THR A 160 10.18 -7.50 3.69
N TYR A 161 11.41 -7.58 4.18
CA TYR A 161 11.93 -6.89 5.36
C TYR A 161 12.95 -5.82 4.94
N HIS A 162 13.26 -4.90 5.85
CA HIS A 162 14.33 -3.92 5.65
C HIS A 162 15.69 -4.62 5.53
N SER A 163 16.65 -3.93 4.91
CA SER A 163 18.03 -4.40 4.76
C SER A 163 18.76 -4.55 6.10
N GLU A 164 18.42 -3.70 7.06
CA GLU A 164 18.92 -3.73 8.43
C GLU A 164 17.84 -4.19 9.40
N LEU A 165 18.19 -5.09 10.32
CA LEU A 165 17.25 -5.68 11.27
C LEU A 165 17.78 -5.56 12.71
N GLY A 166 16.90 -5.31 13.66
CA GLY A 166 17.23 -5.32 15.09
C GLY A 166 17.02 -6.71 15.68
N ILE A 167 18.09 -7.34 16.18
CA ILE A 167 18.08 -8.69 16.76
C ILE A 167 18.71 -8.69 18.16
N PRO A 168 18.40 -9.67 19.02
CA PRO A 168 19.12 -9.84 20.27
C PRO A 168 20.60 -10.16 20.00
N LYS A 169 21.53 -9.57 20.75
CA LYS A 169 22.98 -9.82 20.64
C LYS A 169 23.38 -11.27 20.87
N THR A 170 22.55 -12.02 21.60
CA THR A 170 22.78 -13.43 21.90
C THR A 170 22.29 -14.36 20.79
N ALA A 171 21.56 -13.85 19.78
CA ALA A 171 21.09 -14.64 18.67
C ALA A 171 22.21 -14.87 17.66
N SER A 172 22.60 -16.13 17.47
CA SER A 172 23.64 -16.49 16.50
C SER A 172 23.15 -16.37 15.06
N LYS A 173 24.07 -16.26 14.10
CA LYS A 173 23.70 -16.27 12.66
C LYS A 173 22.91 -17.52 12.29
N SER A 174 23.29 -18.70 12.78
CA SER A 174 22.55 -19.96 12.52
C SER A 174 21.14 -19.91 13.10
N THR A 175 20.97 -19.36 14.31
CA THR A 175 19.65 -19.15 14.92
C THR A 175 18.77 -18.26 14.03
N VAL A 176 19.31 -17.15 13.53
CA VAL A 176 18.59 -16.23 12.63
C VAL A 176 18.18 -16.90 11.31
N PHE A 177 19.11 -17.60 10.64
CA PHE A 177 18.82 -18.29 9.38
C PHE A 177 17.85 -19.48 9.57
N GLY A 178 17.97 -20.22 10.67
CA GLY A 178 17.06 -21.32 11.01
C GLY A 178 15.64 -20.82 11.28
N SER A 179 15.50 -19.78 12.10
CA SER A 179 14.20 -19.11 12.33
C SER A 179 13.58 -18.62 11.01
N ALA A 180 14.38 -18.03 10.10
CA ALA A 180 13.88 -17.58 8.81
C ALA A 180 13.27 -18.71 7.97
N LYS A 181 13.89 -19.89 7.95
CA LYS A 181 13.36 -21.07 7.23
C LYS A 181 12.03 -21.55 7.82
N PHE A 182 11.84 -21.40 9.13
CA PHE A 182 10.63 -21.84 9.82
C PHE A 182 9.51 -20.77 9.85
N ARG A 183 9.80 -19.54 9.43
CA ARG A 183 8.84 -18.43 9.44
C ARG A 183 8.30 -18.19 8.03
N SER A 184 6.99 -18.02 7.90
CA SER A 184 6.35 -17.79 6.61
C SER A 184 6.99 -16.60 5.85
N ARG A 185 7.58 -16.88 4.68
CA ARG A 185 8.32 -15.91 3.83
C ARG A 185 9.60 -15.35 4.48
N GLY A 186 10.25 -16.06 5.41
CA GLY A 186 11.50 -15.60 6.01
C GLY A 186 11.34 -14.47 7.03
N ARG A 187 10.10 -14.08 7.36
CA ARG A 187 9.82 -12.94 8.24
C ARG A 187 10.01 -13.33 9.71
N ILE A 188 11.28 -13.34 10.14
CA ILE A 188 11.73 -13.66 11.50
C ILE A 188 11.17 -12.71 12.55
N PRO A 189 11.17 -13.11 13.84
CA PRO A 189 11.07 -12.19 14.96
C PRO A 189 12.18 -11.15 14.92
N THR A 190 11.83 -9.89 14.66
CA THR A 190 12.75 -8.75 14.65
C THR A 190 12.17 -7.58 15.44
N LEU A 191 13.03 -6.77 16.03
CA LEU A 191 12.65 -5.61 16.82
C LEU A 191 11.86 -4.60 15.99
N SER A 192 10.76 -4.09 16.56
CA SER A 192 9.98 -2.96 16.04
C SER A 192 10.02 -1.76 16.97
N TYR A 193 10.09 -1.99 18.28
CA TYR A 193 10.19 -0.93 19.28
C TYR A 193 10.92 -1.43 20.53
N TYR A 194 11.75 -0.57 21.12
CA TYR A 194 12.45 -0.83 22.38
C TYR A 194 12.18 0.27 23.40
N HIS A 195 11.75 -0.12 24.60
CA HIS A 195 11.50 0.78 25.71
C HIS A 195 12.71 0.83 26.66
N LYS A 196 13.46 1.94 26.62
CA LYS A 196 14.76 2.09 27.31
C LYS A 196 14.70 1.85 28.81
N GLU A 197 13.63 2.29 29.48
CA GLU A 197 13.58 2.25 30.96
C GLU A 197 13.26 0.86 31.48
N SER A 198 12.40 0.11 30.79
CA SER A 198 11.96 -1.23 31.22
C SER A 198 12.67 -2.38 30.50
N ASN A 199 13.48 -2.09 29.49
CA ASN A 199 14.06 -3.07 28.55
C ASN A 199 13.01 -3.92 27.81
N ALA A 200 11.74 -3.50 27.80
CA ALA A 200 10.69 -4.18 27.07
C ALA A 200 10.85 -3.96 25.56
N ALA A 201 10.61 -5.00 24.78
CA ALA A 201 10.70 -4.97 23.33
C ALA A 201 9.37 -5.41 22.70
N ILE A 202 8.97 -4.71 21.64
CA ILE A 202 7.92 -5.17 20.72
C ILE A 202 8.65 -5.72 19.50
N CYS A 203 8.48 -7.01 19.25
CA CYS A 203 8.98 -7.68 18.05
C CYS A 203 7.82 -8.04 17.12
N ARG A 204 8.09 -8.07 15.82
CA ARG A 204 7.14 -8.51 14.79
C ARG A 204 7.72 -9.70 14.02
N CYS A 205 6.84 -10.60 13.59
CA CYS A 205 7.19 -11.75 12.77
C CYS A 205 6.00 -12.18 11.92
N SER A 206 6.21 -13.17 11.07
CA SER A 206 5.14 -13.97 10.48
C SER A 206 4.81 -15.19 11.35
N GLN A 207 3.68 -15.83 11.06
CA GLN A 207 3.33 -17.12 11.66
C GLN A 207 4.40 -18.20 11.36
N PRO A 208 4.66 -19.11 12.31
CA PRO A 208 5.54 -20.25 12.09
C PRO A 208 4.96 -21.24 11.07
N LEU A 209 5.83 -22.07 10.51
CA LEU A 209 5.53 -23.20 9.62
C LEU A 209 5.47 -24.52 10.40
N SER A 210 4.85 -24.45 11.59
CA SER A 210 4.62 -25.54 12.53
C SER A 210 3.71 -26.63 11.97
N GLY A 211 2.71 -26.27 11.16
CA GLY A 211 1.70 -27.21 10.71
C GLY A 211 1.09 -27.97 11.90
N LEU A 212 0.96 -29.28 11.77
CA LEU A 212 0.38 -30.10 12.84
C LEU A 212 1.30 -30.23 14.06
N SER A 213 2.61 -30.38 13.88
CA SER A 213 3.53 -30.71 14.99
C SER A 213 5.00 -30.34 14.78
N ALA A 214 5.35 -29.67 13.68
CA ALA A 214 6.73 -29.27 13.42
C ALA A 214 7.19 -28.21 14.42
N ARG A 215 8.45 -28.34 14.82
CA ARG A 215 9.16 -27.42 15.71
C ARG A 215 10.50 -27.08 15.08
N CYS A 216 11.03 -25.91 15.41
CA CYS A 216 12.34 -25.45 14.95
C CYS A 216 13.13 -24.98 16.15
N VAL A 217 14.25 -25.64 16.42
CA VAL A 217 15.11 -25.34 17.57
C VAL A 217 15.64 -23.90 17.47
N GLU A 218 16.04 -23.50 16.26
CA GLU A 218 16.56 -22.16 16.00
C GLU A 218 15.50 -21.07 16.18
N ASP A 219 14.23 -21.33 15.85
CA ASP A 219 13.15 -20.38 16.11
C ASP A 219 12.83 -20.28 17.61
N GLU A 220 12.87 -21.40 18.32
CA GLU A 220 12.71 -21.43 19.78
C GLU A 220 13.85 -20.70 20.49
N GLU A 221 15.09 -20.90 20.06
CA GLU A 221 16.27 -20.16 20.51
C GLU A 221 16.15 -18.66 20.21
N MET A 222 15.65 -18.28 19.03
CA MET A 222 15.41 -16.88 18.68
C MET A 222 14.41 -16.23 19.65
N LEU A 223 13.30 -16.90 19.95
CA LEU A 223 12.31 -16.44 20.92
C LEU A 223 12.87 -16.39 22.34
N GLN A 224 13.70 -17.36 22.74
CA GLN A 224 14.39 -17.35 24.03
C GLN A 224 15.38 -16.18 24.13
N ALA A 225 16.13 -15.89 23.07
CA ALA A 225 17.05 -14.76 23.02
C ALA A 225 16.30 -13.42 23.20
N ILE A 226 15.13 -13.26 22.56
CA ILE A 226 14.25 -12.11 22.75
C ILE A 226 13.75 -12.02 24.20
N SER A 227 13.30 -13.13 24.78
CA SER A 227 12.85 -13.15 26.17
C SER A 227 13.97 -12.77 27.15
N ARG A 228 15.20 -13.25 26.92
CA ARG A 228 16.38 -12.95 27.76
C ARG A 228 16.92 -11.54 27.57
N ALA A 229 16.60 -10.89 26.45
CA ALA A 229 16.95 -9.49 26.19
C ALA A 229 16.16 -8.49 27.07
N ASN A 230 15.23 -8.98 27.91
CA ASN A 230 14.64 -8.21 29.00
C ASN A 230 14.93 -8.89 30.35
N PRO A 231 15.98 -8.46 31.09
CA PRO A 231 16.31 -9.07 32.38
C PRO A 231 15.29 -8.81 33.49
N LYS A 232 14.33 -7.89 33.29
CA LYS A 232 13.32 -7.53 34.29
C LYS A 232 12.04 -8.39 34.20
N SER A 233 11.92 -9.26 33.20
CA SER A 233 10.75 -10.12 32.99
C SER A 233 11.18 -11.56 32.69
N THR A 234 10.48 -12.52 33.28
CA THR A 234 10.64 -13.95 32.97
C THR A 234 9.65 -14.43 31.91
N PHE A 235 8.68 -13.59 31.52
CA PHE A 235 7.63 -13.94 30.56
C PHE A 235 7.76 -13.14 29.26
N MET A 236 7.49 -13.82 28.15
CA MET A 236 7.30 -13.25 26.83
C MET A 236 5.87 -13.54 26.37
N TYR A 237 5.21 -12.53 25.80
CA TYR A 237 3.89 -12.67 25.20
C TYR A 237 3.99 -12.85 23.69
N VAL A 238 3.19 -13.76 23.14
CA VAL A 238 2.98 -13.91 21.71
C VAL A 238 1.53 -13.53 21.40
N VAL A 239 1.34 -12.46 20.64
CA VAL A 239 0.02 -11.95 20.27
C VAL A 239 -0.25 -12.29 18.80
N ASP A 240 -1.13 -13.25 18.55
CA ASP A 240 -1.67 -13.52 17.22
C ASP A 240 -2.94 -12.68 17.01
N THR A 241 -2.92 -11.81 16.00
CA THR A 241 -4.05 -10.92 15.69
C THR A 241 -5.18 -11.63 14.95
N LYS A 242 -4.98 -12.87 14.50
CA LYS A 242 -6.05 -13.67 13.88
C LYS A 242 -7.04 -14.17 14.95
N PRO A 243 -8.33 -14.26 14.61
CA PRO A 243 -9.26 -15.09 15.38
C PRO A 243 -8.76 -16.54 15.48
N LYS A 244 -9.03 -17.20 16.62
CA LYS A 244 -8.58 -18.56 16.92
C LYS A 244 -8.90 -19.56 15.79
N LEU A 245 -10.09 -19.48 15.20
CA LEU A 245 -10.50 -20.34 14.07
C LEU A 245 -9.59 -20.17 12.85
N ASN A 246 -9.22 -18.93 12.52
CA ASN A 246 -8.34 -18.65 11.39
C ASN A 246 -6.91 -19.10 11.66
N ALA A 247 -6.46 -19.04 12.92
CA ALA A 247 -5.17 -19.60 13.31
C ALA A 247 -5.17 -21.14 13.18
N MET A 248 -6.22 -21.82 13.62
CA MET A 248 -6.37 -23.28 13.47
C MET A 248 -6.46 -23.72 12.00
N ALA A 249 -7.17 -22.97 11.15
CA ALA A 249 -7.25 -23.26 9.72
C ALA A 249 -5.88 -23.13 9.03
N ASN A 250 -5.10 -22.10 9.37
CA ASN A 250 -3.72 -21.96 8.89
C ASN A 250 -2.82 -23.10 9.38
N ARG A 251 -3.08 -23.61 10.59
CA ARG A 251 -2.38 -24.76 11.14
C ARG A 251 -2.58 -26.03 10.30
N ALA A 252 -3.82 -26.29 9.91
CA ALA A 252 -4.13 -27.40 9.00
C ALA A 252 -3.47 -27.24 7.62
N ALA A 253 -3.24 -26.01 7.17
CA ALA A 253 -2.52 -25.69 5.91
C ALA A 253 -0.99 -25.68 6.03
N GLY A 254 -0.41 -26.25 7.10
CA GLY A 254 1.03 -26.35 7.30
C GLY A 254 1.69 -25.11 7.90
N LYS A 255 0.91 -24.16 8.43
CA LYS A 255 1.40 -22.97 9.14
C LYS A 255 0.96 -23.04 10.61
N GLY A 256 0.67 -21.91 11.26
CA GLY A 256 -0.09 -21.87 12.51
C GLY A 256 0.77 -21.75 13.75
#